data_AF-A0A955EF54-F1
#
_entry.id   AF-A0A955EF54-F1
#
_cell.length_a   1.000
_cell.length_b   1.000
_cell.length_c   1.000
_cell.angle_alpha   90.00
_cell.angle_beta   90.00
_cell.angle_gamma   90.00
#
_symmetry.space_group_name_H-M   'P 1'
#
loop_
_entity.id
_entity.type
_entity.pdbx_description
1 polymer ?
#
loop_
_entity_poly.entity_id
_entity_poly.type
_entity_poly.pdbx_seq_one_letter_code
_entity_poly.pdbx_strand_id
1 'polypeptide(L)'
;MLEAIFEMRVPVVGDRGFTHAEVTAGGVPLSEITLSSMASKRCDGLHLCGEICDVDGRIGGFNFQWAWASGFVAADGVGASF
;
A
#
# COMPACT_ATOMS: atom_id res chain seq x y z
N MET A 1 28.94 25.35 -18.47
CA MET A 1 28.34 25.81 -17.19
C MET A 1 26.83 25.65 -17.18
N LEU A 2 26.07 26.18 -18.15
CA LEU A 2 24.61 25.99 -18.23
C LEU A 2 24.20 24.50 -18.35
N GLU A 3 24.89 23.72 -19.19
CA GLU A 3 24.63 22.28 -19.33
C GLU A 3 24.81 21.51 -18.02
N ALA A 4 25.80 21.87 -17.20
CA ALA A 4 26.00 21.25 -15.89
C ALA A 4 24.92 21.61 -14.87
N ILE A 5 24.16 22.70 -15.08
CA ILE A 5 23.05 23.10 -14.20
C ILE A 5 21.75 22.40 -14.64
N PHE A 6 21.52 22.31 -15.96
CA PHE A 6 20.25 21.78 -16.50
C PHE A 6 20.29 20.29 -16.84
N GLU A 7 21.46 19.71 -17.04
CA GLU A 7 21.62 18.33 -17.52
C GLU A 7 22.65 17.52 -16.71
N MET A 8 22.83 17.86 -15.42
CA MET A 8 23.73 17.11 -14.56
C MET A 8 23.33 15.64 -14.47
N ARG A 9 24.16 14.76 -15.05
CA ARG A 9 23.99 13.31 -14.93
C ARG A 9 24.53 12.87 -13.58
N VAL A 10 23.64 12.44 -12.70
CA VAL A 10 24.00 11.83 -11.41
C VAL A 10 23.87 10.31 -11.55
N PRO A 11 24.94 9.53 -11.32
CA PRO A 11 24.85 8.07 -11.38
C PRO A 11 24.01 7.54 -10.22
N VAL A 12 23.00 6.73 -10.54
CA VAL A 12 22.16 6.03 -9.55
C VAL A 12 22.83 4.71 -9.20
N VAL A 13 23.23 4.55 -7.93
CA VAL A 13 24.00 3.38 -7.46
C VAL A 13 23.16 2.38 -6.65
N GLY A 14 21.91 2.73 -6.32
CA GLY A 14 20.98 1.91 -5.55
C GLY A 14 20.01 2.76 -4.72
N ASP A 15 19.16 2.09 -3.95
CA ASP A 15 18.28 2.70 -2.94
C ASP A 15 18.83 2.48 -1.52
N ARG A 16 18.16 3.06 -0.52
CA ARG A 16 18.58 3.03 0.90
C ARG A 16 17.98 1.88 1.71
N GLY A 17 17.23 0.99 1.06
CA GLY A 17 16.53 -0.14 1.66
C GLY A 17 15.36 0.25 2.55
N PHE A 18 14.69 -0.78 3.07
CA PHE A 18 13.46 -0.64 3.86
C PHE A 18 13.60 0.15 5.17
N THR A 19 14.80 0.22 5.76
CA THR A 19 15.03 1.06 6.95
C THR A 19 14.78 2.55 6.68
N HIS A 20 14.83 2.97 5.40
CA HIS A 20 14.59 4.34 4.98
C HIS A 20 13.35 4.49 4.09
N ALA A 21 12.72 3.38 3.68
CA ALA A 21 11.53 3.43 2.83
C ALA A 21 10.32 3.91 3.65
N GLU A 22 9.50 4.76 3.05
CA GLU A 22 8.26 5.24 3.67
C GLU A 22 7.08 4.28 3.53
N VAL A 23 7.15 3.39 2.53
CA VAL A 23 6.10 2.42 2.18
C VAL A 23 6.72 1.17 1.57
N THR A 24 6.05 0.04 1.73
CA THR A 24 6.37 -1.23 1.10
C THR A 24 5.52 -1.41 -0.16
N ALA A 25 6.16 -1.60 -1.32
CA ALA A 25 5.47 -2.05 -2.52
C ALA A 25 5.31 -3.58 -2.49
N GLY A 26 4.16 -4.09 -2.92
CA GLY A 26 3.79 -5.50 -2.75
C GLY A 26 2.87 -5.71 -1.54
N GLY A 27 2.56 -6.98 -1.24
CA GLY A 27 1.74 -7.35 -0.09
C GLY A 27 0.87 -8.57 -0.38
N VAL A 28 -0.22 -8.72 0.36
CA VAL A 28 -1.24 -9.75 0.09
C VAL A 28 -1.97 -9.38 -1.21
N PRO A 29 -1.99 -10.27 -2.23
CA PRO A 29 -2.64 -9.99 -3.49
C PRO A 29 -4.13 -9.68 -3.31
N LEU A 30 -4.61 -8.60 -3.94
CA LEU A 30 -6.02 -8.22 -3.89
C LEU A 30 -6.95 -9.29 -4.48
N SER A 31 -6.44 -10.17 -5.34
CA SER A 31 -7.18 -11.33 -5.85
C SER A 31 -7.60 -12.31 -4.75
N GLU A 32 -6.90 -12.34 -3.62
CA GLU A 32 -7.19 -13.18 -2.45
C GLU A 32 -8.09 -12.48 -1.42
N ILE A 33 -8.51 -11.24 -1.70
CA ILE A 33 -9.34 -10.43 -0.81
C ILE A 33 -10.67 -10.11 -1.52
N THR A 34 -11.77 -10.19 -0.79
CA THR A 34 -13.07 -9.69 -1.24
C THR A 34 -13.15 -8.20 -0.93
N LEU A 35 -12.88 -7.35 -1.92
CA LEU A 35 -12.68 -5.91 -1.73
C LEU A 35 -13.86 -5.15 -1.11
N SER A 36 -15.09 -5.67 -1.23
CA SER A 36 -16.28 -5.04 -0.65
C SER A 36 -16.38 -5.21 0.86
N SER A 37 -15.65 -6.16 1.45
CA SER A 37 -15.64 -6.44 2.90
C SER A 37 -14.25 -6.54 3.48
N MET A 38 -13.22 -6.49 2.63
CA MET A 38 -11.83 -6.79 2.94
C MET A 38 -11.58 -8.17 3.60
N ALA A 39 -12.52 -9.11 3.43
CA ALA A 39 -12.39 -10.47 3.94
C ALA A 39 -11.42 -11.30 3.09
N SER A 40 -10.63 -12.14 3.76
CA SER A 40 -9.79 -13.14 3.09
C SER A 40 -10.66 -14.18 2.39
N LYS A 41 -10.31 -14.54 1.15
CA LYS A 41 -10.90 -15.68 0.43
C LYS A 41 -10.26 -17.02 0.81
N ARG A 42 -9.24 -17.00 1.68
CA ARG A 42 -8.45 -18.18 2.06
C ARG A 42 -8.66 -18.60 3.52
N CYS A 43 -9.10 -17.68 4.37
CA CYS A 43 -9.26 -17.92 5.79
C CYS A 43 -10.53 -17.21 6.29
N ASP A 44 -11.53 -18.00 6.68
CA ASP A 44 -12.80 -17.48 7.17
C ASP A 44 -12.61 -16.68 8.46
N GLY A 45 -13.29 -15.54 8.55
CA GLY A 45 -13.19 -14.62 9.70
C GLY A 45 -11.94 -13.74 9.72
N LEU A 46 -11.02 -13.87 8.76
CA LEU A 46 -9.86 -12.99 8.62
C LEU A 46 -10.16 -11.82 7.68
N HIS A 47 -9.89 -10.60 8.11
CA HIS A 47 -9.94 -9.39 7.28
C HIS A 47 -8.57 -8.71 7.25
N LEU A 48 -8.21 -8.11 6.12
CA LEU A 48 -6.90 -7.48 5.89
C LEU A 48 -7.10 -6.08 5.31
N CYS A 49 -6.43 -5.07 5.86
CA CYS A 49 -6.53 -3.68 5.40
C CYS A 49 -5.21 -2.94 5.57
N GLY A 50 -5.08 -1.78 4.90
CA GLY A 50 -3.87 -0.96 4.95
C GLY A 50 -2.71 -1.53 4.16
N GLU A 51 -1.49 -1.20 4.59
CA GLU A 51 -0.24 -1.46 3.86
C GLU A 51 0.11 -2.95 3.73
N ILE A 52 -0.55 -3.85 4.47
CA ILE A 52 -0.35 -5.29 4.28
C ILE A 52 -0.94 -5.80 2.96
N CYS A 53 -1.91 -5.08 2.40
CA CYS A 53 -2.47 -5.36 1.08
C CYS A 53 -1.48 -4.91 0.00
N ASP A 54 -1.48 -5.60 -1.14
CA ASP A 54 -0.71 -5.23 -2.33
C ASP A 54 -1.26 -3.96 -2.99
N VAL A 55 -1.08 -2.82 -2.29
CA VAL A 55 -1.49 -1.47 -2.66
C VAL A 55 -0.50 -0.47 -2.08
N ASP A 56 0.24 0.20 -2.96
CA ASP A 56 1.09 1.33 -2.62
C ASP A 56 0.71 2.58 -3.44
N GLY A 57 0.66 3.72 -2.75
CA GLY A 57 0.38 5.03 -3.31
C GLY A 57 1.63 5.89 -3.45
N ARG A 58 1.57 6.88 -4.35
CA ARG A 58 2.59 7.94 -4.43
C ARG A 58 2.66 8.73 -3.12
N ILE A 59 3.79 9.39 -2.87
CA ILE A 59 3.93 10.36 -1.76
C ILE A 59 2.88 11.47 -1.91
N GLY A 60 2.30 11.90 -0.80
CA GLY A 60 1.23 12.92 -0.76
C GLY A 60 -0.05 12.48 -0.05
N GLY A 61 0.00 11.46 0.82
CA GLY A 61 -1.11 11.04 1.67
C GLY A 61 -1.99 9.92 1.11
N PHE A 62 -1.67 9.38 -0.06
CA PHE A 62 -2.44 8.29 -0.69
C PHE A 62 -2.40 6.98 0.11
N ASN A 63 -1.25 6.63 0.70
CA ASN A 63 -1.13 5.45 1.58
C ASN A 63 -2.02 5.58 2.83
N PHE A 64 -2.06 6.77 3.43
CA PHE A 64 -2.97 7.05 4.53
C PHE A 64 -4.42 6.92 4.09
N GLN A 65 -4.80 7.55 2.96
CA GLN A 65 -6.15 7.44 2.44
C GLN A 65 -6.57 5.97 2.20
N TRP A 66 -5.66 5.15 1.66
CA TRP A 66 -5.89 3.71 1.51
C TRP A 66 -6.08 3.00 2.85
N ALA A 67 -5.21 3.27 3.83
CA ALA A 67 -5.35 2.70 5.17
C ALA A 67 -6.70 3.04 5.83
N TRP A 68 -7.16 4.29 5.70
CA TRP A 68 -8.45 4.71 6.23
C TRP A 68 -9.63 4.07 5.51
N ALA A 69 -9.63 4.12 4.17
CA ALA A 69 -10.74 3.59 3.37
C ALA A 69 -10.88 2.07 3.52
N SER A 70 -9.77 1.34 3.39
CA SER A 70 -9.78 -0.13 3.53
C SER A 70 -10.10 -0.55 4.97
N GLY A 71 -9.61 0.16 5.98
CA GLY A 71 -9.95 -0.09 7.38
C GLY A 71 -11.45 0.11 7.67
N PHE A 72 -12.06 1.16 7.10
CA PHE A 72 -13.50 1.39 7.20
C PHE A 72 -14.31 0.25 6.59
N VAL A 73 -13.96 -0.18 5.36
CA VAL A 73 -14.65 -1.28 4.68
C VAL A 73 -14.46 -2.62 5.40
N ALA A 74 -13.27 -2.87 5.96
CA ALA A 74 -13.02 -4.06 6.76
C ALA A 74 -13.90 -4.09 8.02
N ALA A 75 -14.04 -2.96 8.72
CA ALA A 75 -14.88 -2.86 9.91
C ALA A 75 -16.37 -3.09 9.59
N ASP A 76 -16.88 -2.51 8.50
CA ASP A 76 -18.24 -2.73 8.01
C ASP A 76 -18.47 -4.22 7.65
N GLY A 77 -17.52 -4.83 6.95
CA GLY A 77 -17.55 -6.26 6.59
C GLY A 77 -17.56 -7.20 7.80
N VAL A 78 -16.80 -6.87 8.86
CA VAL A 78 -16.84 -7.61 10.13
C VAL A 78 -18.21 -7.46 10.79
N GLY A 79 -18.78 -6.26 10.82
CA GLY A 79 -20.09 -5.98 11.42
C GLY A 79 -21.26 -6.68 10.72
N ALA A 80 -21.21 -6.84 9.40
CA ALA A 80 -22.23 -7.53 8.61
C ALA A 80 -22.20 -9.07 8.72
N SER A 81 -21.17 -9.63 9.37
CA SER A 81 -20.96 -11.08 9.50
C SER A 81 -21.57 -11.69 10.79
N PHE A 82 -22.28 -10.87 11.60
CA PHE A 82 -22.96 -11.28 12.83
C PHE A 82 -24.49 -11.30 12.69
#